data_AF-A0A238GSV5-F1
#
_entry.id   AF-A0A238GSV5-F1
#
_cell.length_a   1.000
_cell.length_b   1.000
_cell.length_c   1.000
_cell.angle_alpha   90.00
_cell.angle_beta   90.00
_cell.angle_gamma   90.00
#
_symmetry.space_group_name_H-M   'P 1'
#
loop_
_entity.id
_entity.type
_entity.pdbx_description
1 polymer ?
#
loop_
_entity_poly.entity_id
_entity_poly.type
_entity_poly.pdbx_seq_one_letter_code
_entity_poly.pdbx_strand_id
1 'polypeptide(L)'
;MMFHFICLLAIFGSTTLNGVKAYYKPGGNSDVTECVDRSPSCFADAANKLCDAFGEDYKRNVCPESCGICPCTDRASEYECDQYKKHNLCKDGRYHTRIWCRKTCEYCWKA
;
A
#
# COMPACT_ATOMS: atom_id res chain seq x y z
N MET A 1 -4.82 30.31 -46.33
CA MET A 1 -5.43 28.98 -46.10
C MET A 1 -4.41 28.16 -45.29
N MET A 2 -4.43 28.36 -43.97
CA MET A 2 -4.94 27.42 -42.94
C MET A 2 -3.94 26.30 -42.61
N PHE A 3 -3.19 26.54 -41.52
CA PHE A 3 -2.49 25.52 -40.74
C PHE A 3 -3.51 24.60 -40.07
N HIS A 4 -3.23 23.28 -40.03
CA HIS A 4 -3.91 22.35 -39.13
C HIS A 4 -2.87 21.49 -38.42
N PHE A 5 -2.80 21.69 -37.09
CA PHE A 5 -2.32 20.75 -36.09
C PHE A 5 -3.16 19.47 -36.11
N ILE A 6 -2.58 18.33 -35.71
CA ILE A 6 -3.10 17.24 -34.84
C ILE A 6 -1.97 16.19 -34.81
N CYS A 7 -1.07 16.23 -33.81
CA CYS A 7 -1.15 15.62 -32.48
C CYS A 7 -1.10 14.08 -32.49
N LEU A 8 0.03 13.58 -31.98
CA LEU A 8 0.37 12.19 -31.63
C LEU A 8 -0.73 11.48 -30.84
N LEU A 9 -0.83 10.15 -31.00
CA LEU A 9 -0.95 9.20 -29.90
C LEU A 9 -0.68 7.77 -30.42
N ALA A 10 0.50 7.27 -30.08
CA ALA A 10 0.80 5.85 -30.02
C ALA A 10 0.39 5.35 -28.64
N ILE A 11 -0.39 4.27 -28.50
CA ILE A 11 -0.25 3.32 -27.38
C ILE A 11 -0.68 1.91 -27.85
N PHE A 12 0.21 0.98 -27.52
CA PHE A 12 0.20 -0.45 -27.78
C PHE A 12 -0.82 -1.22 -26.92
N GLY A 13 -1.29 -2.35 -27.46
CA GLY A 13 -1.33 -3.63 -26.76
C GLY A 13 -2.23 -3.77 -25.53
N SER A 14 -3.50 -4.10 -25.76
CA SER A 14 -4.36 -4.71 -24.74
C SER A 14 -4.04 -6.21 -24.61
N THR A 15 -3.13 -6.58 -23.72
CA THR A 15 -3.08 -7.94 -23.16
C THR A 15 -3.88 -7.98 -21.87
N THR A 16 -5.10 -8.51 -21.98
CA THR A 16 -5.96 -8.87 -20.86
C THR A 16 -5.34 -10.01 -20.05
N LEU A 17 -4.96 -9.74 -18.80
CA LEU A 17 -4.63 -10.74 -17.80
C LEU A 17 -5.59 -10.59 -16.61
N ASN A 18 -6.47 -11.58 -16.49
CA ASN A 18 -7.16 -12.05 -15.30
C ASN A 18 -7.58 -11.01 -14.25
N GLY A 19 -8.85 -10.60 -14.33
CA GLY A 19 -9.80 -10.99 -13.28
C GLY A 19 -9.52 -10.59 -11.85
N VAL A 20 -9.24 -9.31 -11.56
CA VAL A 20 -9.66 -8.69 -10.30
C VAL A 20 -10.13 -7.28 -10.61
N LYS A 21 -11.45 -7.11 -10.75
CA LYS A 21 -12.07 -5.79 -10.92
C LYS A 21 -12.08 -5.12 -9.54
N ALA A 22 -10.96 -4.51 -9.16
CA ALA A 22 -10.91 -3.63 -8.00
C ALA A 22 -11.70 -2.36 -8.35
N TYR A 23 -12.89 -2.23 -7.77
CA TYR A 23 -13.72 -1.04 -7.89
C TYR A 23 -13.09 0.10 -7.07
N TYR A 24 -12.12 0.81 -7.65
CA TYR A 24 -11.59 2.03 -7.02
C TYR A 24 -12.37 3.25 -7.53
N LYS A 25 -13.17 3.85 -6.64
CA LYS A 25 -13.77 5.17 -6.88
C LYS A 25 -12.79 6.24 -6.40
N PRO A 26 -12.34 7.17 -7.26
CA PRO A 26 -11.55 8.32 -6.82
C PRO A 26 -12.50 9.30 -6.12
N GLY A 27 -12.52 9.28 -4.79
CA GLY A 27 -13.20 10.26 -3.95
C GLY A 27 -12.14 10.94 -3.10
N GLY A 28 -11.85 12.21 -3.41
CA GLY A 28 -10.76 12.95 -2.82
C GLY A 28 -10.96 13.36 -1.37
N ASN A 29 -9.86 13.45 -0.64
CA ASN A 29 -9.50 14.57 0.21
C ASN A 29 -7.99 14.45 0.52
N SER A 30 -7.24 15.56 0.43
CA SER A 30 -5.77 15.57 0.46
C SER A 30 -5.13 15.41 1.85
N ASP A 31 -5.88 14.93 2.84
CA ASP A 31 -5.36 14.58 4.15
C ASP A 31 -5.48 13.07 4.34
N VAL A 32 -4.39 12.42 4.71
CA VAL A 32 -4.42 11.03 5.17
C VAL A 32 -5.16 11.02 6.50
N THR A 33 -6.49 11.01 6.45
CA THR A 33 -7.34 11.15 7.63
C THR A 33 -7.19 9.94 8.56
N GLU A 34 -6.80 8.78 8.00
CA GLU A 34 -6.56 7.55 8.74
C GLU A 34 -5.36 6.80 8.14
N CYS A 35 -4.33 6.59 8.95
CA CYS A 35 -3.17 5.75 8.62
C CYS A 35 -3.52 4.28 8.77
N VAL A 36 -4.39 3.80 7.89
CA VAL A 36 -4.87 2.41 7.87
C VAL A 36 -4.89 1.90 6.44
N ASP A 37 -4.20 0.80 6.19
CA ASP A 37 -4.34 0.06 4.92
C ASP A 37 -5.77 -0.44 4.74
N ARG A 38 -6.36 -0.14 3.59
CA ARG A 38 -7.75 -0.50 3.23
C ARG A 38 -7.83 -1.74 2.35
N SER A 39 -6.70 -2.21 1.82
CA SER A 39 -6.62 -3.43 1.01
C SER A 39 -5.78 -4.50 1.72
N PRO A 40 -6.22 -5.77 1.71
CA PRO A 40 -5.38 -6.88 2.19
C PRO A 40 -4.14 -7.12 1.31
N SER A 41 -4.12 -6.57 0.08
CA SER A 41 -2.97 -6.67 -0.84
C SER A 41 -1.85 -5.69 -0.50
N CYS A 42 -2.09 -4.66 0.32
CA CYS A 42 -1.13 -3.57 0.58
C CYS A 42 0.26 -4.05 1.00
N PHE A 43 0.32 -5.08 1.84
CA PHE A 43 1.59 -5.67 2.26
C PHE A 43 2.34 -6.33 1.09
N ALA A 44 1.63 -7.06 0.24
CA ALA A 44 2.21 -7.67 -0.94
C ALA A 44 2.62 -6.60 -1.97
N ASP A 45 1.80 -5.57 -2.14
CA ASP A 45 2.06 -4.47 -3.06
C ASP A 45 3.31 -3.67 -2.64
N ALA A 46 3.49 -3.41 -1.35
CA ALA A 46 4.71 -2.83 -0.80
C ALA A 46 5.93 -3.75 -0.95
N ALA A 47 5.78 -5.05 -0.66
CA ALA A 47 6.85 -6.03 -0.82
C ALA A 47 7.33 -6.14 -2.28
N ASN A 48 6.42 -5.99 -3.24
CA ASN A 48 6.70 -6.01 -4.67
C ASN A 48 7.06 -4.62 -5.24
N LYS A 49 7.23 -3.59 -4.39
CA LYS A 49 7.54 -2.20 -4.80
C LYS A 49 6.52 -1.62 -5.80
N LEU A 50 5.26 -2.02 -5.69
CA LEU A 50 4.18 -1.57 -6.56
C LEU A 50 3.57 -0.24 -6.11
N CYS A 51 3.90 0.21 -4.90
CA CYS A 51 3.44 1.49 -4.36
C CYS A 51 3.73 2.68 -5.28
N ASP A 52 4.91 2.74 -5.90
CA ASP A 52 5.26 3.79 -6.86
C ASP A 52 4.57 3.63 -8.21
N ALA A 53 4.32 2.38 -8.63
CA ALA A 53 3.66 2.08 -9.90
C ALA A 53 2.17 2.44 -9.88
N PHE A 54 1.49 2.31 -8.74
CA PHE A 54 0.08 2.69 -8.60
C PHE A 54 -0.15 4.18 -8.34
N GLY A 55 0.89 4.92 -7.94
CA GLY A 55 0.86 6.37 -7.75
C GLY A 55 0.43 6.83 -6.35
N GLU A 56 0.56 8.13 -6.12
CA GLU A 56 0.36 8.76 -4.79
C GLU A 56 -1.06 8.60 -4.24
N ASP A 57 -2.09 8.58 -5.10
CA ASP A 57 -3.48 8.38 -4.66
C ASP A 57 -3.69 6.99 -4.05
N TYR A 58 -3.09 5.97 -4.65
CA TYR A 58 -3.13 4.60 -4.13
C TYR A 58 -2.39 4.53 -2.80
N LYS A 59 -1.21 5.13 -2.71
CA LYS A 59 -0.46 5.19 -1.45
C LYS A 59 -1.28 5.88 -0.37
N ARG A 60 -1.88 7.05 -0.62
CA ARG A 60 -2.56 7.84 0.42
C ARG A 60 -3.91 7.28 0.84
N ASN A 61 -4.68 6.72 -0.09
CA ASN A 61 -6.06 6.34 0.16
C ASN A 61 -6.29 4.82 0.27
N VAL A 62 -5.36 4.00 -0.24
CA VAL A 62 -5.49 2.53 -0.23
C VAL A 62 -4.50 1.91 0.73
N CYS A 63 -3.21 2.25 0.61
CA CYS A 63 -2.13 1.59 1.35
C CYS A 63 -1.18 2.57 2.07
N PRO A 64 -1.68 3.54 2.88
CA PRO A 64 -0.82 4.58 3.44
C PRO A 64 0.18 4.05 4.45
N GLU A 65 -0.11 2.92 5.09
CA GLU A 65 0.80 2.29 6.05
C GLU A 65 1.85 1.43 5.34
N SER A 66 1.41 0.51 4.48
CA SER A 66 2.32 -0.38 3.77
C SER A 66 3.20 0.37 2.77
N CYS A 67 2.71 1.42 2.14
CA CYS A 67 3.48 2.24 1.20
C CYS A 67 4.27 3.39 1.85
N GLY A 68 4.44 3.37 3.17
CA GLY A 68 5.36 4.28 3.87
C GLY A 68 4.94 5.75 3.90
N ILE A 69 3.67 6.08 3.59
CA ILE A 69 3.14 7.45 3.75
C ILE A 69 3.02 7.78 5.23
N CYS A 70 2.61 6.81 6.03
CA CYS A 70 2.45 6.94 7.47
C CYS A 70 3.70 6.52 8.24
N PRO A 71 3.95 7.13 9.41
CA PRO A 71 5.03 6.70 10.29
C PRO A 71 4.82 5.24 10.70
N CYS A 72 5.89 4.47 10.72
CA CYS A 72 5.81 3.09 11.17
C CYS A 72 5.74 3.03 12.70
N THR A 73 4.58 2.62 13.21
CA THR A 73 4.32 2.47 14.65
C THR A 73 3.66 1.12 14.93
N ASP A 74 3.79 0.67 16.17
CA ASP A 74 2.96 -0.42 16.69
C ASP A 74 1.58 0.13 17.06
N ARG A 75 0.53 -0.63 16.75
CA ARG A 75 -0.85 -0.33 17.17
C ARG A 75 -1.22 -1.04 18.47
N ALA A 76 -0.66 -2.23 18.67
CA ALA A 76 -0.76 -2.94 19.94
C ALA A 76 0.15 -2.29 20.99
N SER A 77 -0.06 -2.66 22.25
CA SER A 77 0.80 -2.22 23.34
C SER A 77 2.23 -2.75 23.17
N GLU A 78 3.21 -2.01 23.70
CA GLU A 78 4.61 -2.44 23.70
C GLU A 78 4.77 -3.83 24.34
N TYR A 79 4.08 -4.08 25.46
CA TYR A 79 4.09 -5.38 26.13
C TYR A 79 3.61 -6.51 25.21
N GLU A 80 2.50 -6.30 24.52
CA GLU A 80 1.92 -7.29 23.61
C GLU A 80 2.85 -7.59 22.43
N CYS A 81 3.41 -6.55 21.80
CA CYS A 81 4.36 -6.72 20.71
C CYS A 81 5.69 -7.36 21.15
N ASP A 82 6.17 -7.06 22.35
CA ASP A 82 7.32 -7.71 22.94
C ASP A 82 7.06 -9.20 23.21
N GLN A 83 5.86 -9.57 23.67
CA GLN A 83 5.46 -10.99 23.75
C GLN A 83 5.48 -11.65 22.38
N TYR A 84 4.90 -11.03 21.35
CA TYR A 84 4.94 -11.56 19.99
C TYR A 84 6.37 -11.78 19.49
N LYS A 85 7.29 -10.86 19.79
CA LYS A 85 8.71 -11.00 19.45
C LYS A 85 9.38 -12.15 20.21
N LYS A 86 9.17 -12.24 21.53
CA LYS A 86 9.74 -13.28 22.41
C LYS A 86 9.29 -14.68 22.02
N HIS A 87 8.02 -14.83 21.62
CA HIS A 87 7.44 -16.10 21.17
C HIS A 87 7.72 -16.42 19.69
N ASN A 88 8.60 -15.65 19.02
CA ASN A 88 8.92 -15.78 17.59
C ASN A 88 7.72 -15.64 16.63
N LEU A 89 6.59 -15.11 17.10
CA LEU A 89 5.36 -14.93 16.32
C LEU A 89 5.46 -13.79 15.30
N CYS A 90 6.51 -12.96 15.39
CA CYS A 90 6.87 -12.07 14.30
C CYS A 90 7.16 -12.85 13.03
N LYS A 91 7.72 -14.07 13.07
CA LYS A 91 8.10 -14.83 11.86
C LYS A 91 6.96 -15.60 11.22
N ASP A 92 5.86 -15.81 11.94
CA ASP A 92 4.69 -16.54 11.44
C ASP A 92 4.01 -15.83 10.25
N GLY A 93 4.33 -14.55 10.02
CA GLY A 93 3.69 -13.77 8.98
C GLY A 93 2.18 -13.70 9.18
N ARG A 94 1.65 -13.75 10.40
CA ARG A 94 0.20 -13.54 10.56
C ARG A 94 -0.12 -12.08 10.29
N TYR A 95 -1.22 -11.85 9.57
CA TYR A 95 -1.71 -10.50 9.24
C TYR A 95 -1.80 -9.61 10.49
N HIS A 96 -2.24 -10.19 11.61
CA HIS A 96 -2.35 -9.49 12.89
C HIS A 96 -0.99 -8.96 13.38
N THR A 97 0.04 -9.81 13.51
CA THR A 97 1.38 -9.39 13.93
C THR A 97 2.01 -8.41 12.94
N ARG A 98 1.74 -8.59 11.64
CA ARG A 98 2.21 -7.72 10.56
C ARG A 98 1.62 -6.31 10.57
N ILE A 99 0.49 -6.08 11.24
CA ILE A 99 -0.15 -4.75 11.30
C ILE A 99 -0.05 -4.15 12.69
N TRP A 100 -0.25 -4.95 13.72
CA TRP A 100 -0.36 -4.47 15.08
C TRP A 100 1.00 -4.25 15.73
N CYS A 101 2.02 -5.01 15.30
CA CYS A 101 3.37 -4.96 15.86
C CYS A 101 4.42 -4.68 14.78
N ARG A 102 4.09 -3.77 13.84
CA ARG A 102 4.93 -3.47 12.68
C ARG A 102 6.33 -3.02 13.03
N LYS A 103 6.46 -2.09 13.96
CA LYS A 103 7.76 -1.55 14.36
C LYS A 103 8.54 -2.61 15.13
N THR A 104 7.91 -3.26 16.10
CA THR A 104 8.55 -4.29 16.92
C THR A 104 9.01 -5.51 16.11
N CYS A 105 8.21 -5.93 15.12
CA CYS A 105 8.51 -7.04 14.22
C CYS A 105 9.19 -6.62 12.91
N GLU A 106 9.65 -5.38 12.79
CA GLU A 106 10.41 -4.86 11.63
C GLU A 106 9.67 -4.97 10.28
N TYR A 107 8.34 -4.93 10.31
CA TYR A 107 7.45 -4.87 9.13
C TYR A 107 7.23 -3.44 8.61
N CYS A 108 8.16 -2.54 8.94
CA CYS A 108 8.17 -1.19 8.40
C CYS A 108 8.71 -1.24 6.97
N TRP A 109 7.82 -1.31 5.99
CA TRP A 109 8.19 -1.08 4.60
C TRP A 109 8.60 0.38 4.42
N LYS A 110 9.84 0.60 3.99
CA LYS A 110 10.23 1.85 3.34
C LYS A 110 9.90 1.68 1.87
N ALA A 111 8.84 2.34 1.40
CA ALA A 111 8.63 2.53 -0.04
C ALA A 111 9.82 3.33 -0.60
#